data_AF-A0A9D5ZQ26-F1
#
_entry.id   AF-A0A9D5ZQ26-F1
#
_cell.length_a   1.000
_cell.length_b   1.000
_cell.length_c   1.000
_cell.angle_alpha   90.00
_cell.angle_beta   90.00
_cell.angle_gamma   90.00
#
_symmetry.space_group_name_H-M   'P 1'
#
loop_
_entity.id
_entity.type
_entity.pdbx_description
1 polymer ?
#
loop_
_entity_poly.entity_id
_entity_poly.type
_entity_poly.pdbx_seq_one_letter_code
_entity_poly.pdbx_strand_id
1 'polypeptide(L)'
;TNSIHHIGNREYINYRGFNLPLIYLETILPVSPFPKDAKELYVIVPKANGSSGGILASQIMDAIELETVIKKDNITHKGIMGTSFIEEKLVMFLNSSELIRLIDDYGK
;
A
#
# COMPACT_ATOMS: atom_id res chain seq x y z
N THR A 1 17.09 9.49 9.54
CA THR A 1 16.32 10.01 8.39
C THR A 1 16.80 9.30 7.16
N ASN A 2 16.02 8.37 6.60
CA ASN A 2 16.32 7.86 5.27
C ASN A 2 15.95 8.97 4.28
N SER A 3 16.93 9.50 3.56
CA SER A 3 16.69 10.48 2.51
C SER A 3 15.84 9.88 1.40
N ILE A 4 14.85 10.64 0.92
CA ILE A 4 14.09 10.29 -0.28
C ILE A 4 14.91 10.74 -1.50
N HIS A 5 15.13 9.81 -2.42
CA HIS A 5 15.81 10.02 -3.69
C HIS A 5 14.79 10.06 -4.83
N HIS A 6 15.04 10.86 -5.85
CA HIS A 6 14.11 11.05 -6.96
C HIS A 6 14.75 10.63 -8.29
N ILE A 7 14.03 9.85 -9.09
CA ILE A 7 14.39 9.52 -10.46
C ILE A 7 13.13 9.70 -11.33
N GLY A 8 13.12 10.74 -12.16
CA GLY A 8 11.90 11.16 -12.87
C GLY A 8 10.79 11.51 -11.86
N ASN A 9 9.60 10.92 -12.03
CA ASN A 9 8.46 11.12 -11.13
C ASN A 9 8.38 10.04 -10.03
N ARG A 10 9.46 9.28 -9.81
CA ARG A 10 9.49 8.19 -8.83
C ARG A 10 10.41 8.52 -7.67
N GLU A 11 9.96 8.11 -6.49
CA GLU A 11 10.67 8.28 -5.23
C GLU A 11 11.26 6.94 -4.77
N TYR A 12 12.42 7.00 -4.12
CA TYR A 12 13.18 5.84 -3.68
C TYR A 12 13.80 6.10 -2.31
N ILE A 13 13.98 5.03 -1.54
CA ILE A 13 14.80 5.04 -0.32
C ILE A 13 15.85 3.95 -0.38
N ASN A 14 16.96 4.14 0.34
CA ASN A 14 17.88 3.03 0.61
C ASN A 14 17.27 2.13 1.70
N TYR A 15 16.82 0.95 1.30
CA TYR A 15 16.34 -0.07 2.22
C TYR A 15 17.24 -1.29 2.13
N ARG A 16 18.01 -1.53 3.20
CA ARG A 16 18.96 -2.66 3.31
C ARG A 16 19.97 -2.74 2.16
N GLY A 17 20.46 -1.59 1.68
CA GLY A 17 21.43 -1.52 0.59
C GLY A 17 20.82 -1.61 -0.82
N PHE A 18 19.51 -1.73 -0.94
CA PHE A 18 18.79 -1.73 -2.21
C PHE A 18 17.98 -0.44 -2.37
N ASN A 19 17.85 0.02 -3.61
CA ASN A 19 16.95 1.11 -3.96
C ASN A 19 15.52 0.57 -3.95
N LEU A 20 14.74 0.94 -2.94
CA LEU A 20 13.34 0.54 -2.83
C LEU A 20 12.47 1.66 -3.42
N PRO A 21 11.75 1.43 -4.53
CA PRO A 21 10.79 2.39 -5.05
C PRO A 21 9.63 2.56 -4.06
N LEU A 22 9.19 3.80 -3.83
CA LEU A 22 8.04 4.12 -3.01
C LEU A 22 6.77 4.19 -3.87
N ILE A 23 5.69 3.60 -3.37
CA ILE A 23 4.40 3.52 -4.05
C ILE A 23 3.32 4.16 -3.20
N TYR A 24 2.66 5.16 -3.77
CA TYR A 24 1.46 5.78 -3.25
C TYR A 24 0.26 4.93 -3.65
N LEU A 25 -0.61 4.53 -2.72
CA LEU A 25 -1.73 3.61 -3.05
C LEU A 25 -2.69 4.23 -4.07
N GLU A 26 -2.88 5.55 -4.03
CA GLU A 26 -3.73 6.29 -4.97
C GLU A 26 -3.24 6.24 -6.43
N THR A 27 -2.00 5.82 -6.69
CA THR A 27 -1.50 5.70 -8.07
C THR A 27 -1.83 4.35 -8.70
N ILE A 28 -2.20 3.36 -7.89
CA ILE A 28 -2.47 1.98 -8.34
C ILE A 28 -3.84 1.45 -7.89
N LEU A 29 -4.54 2.16 -6.99
CA LEU A 29 -5.87 1.82 -6.49
C LEU A 29 -6.78 3.06 -6.54
N PRO A 30 -8.11 2.87 -6.66
CA PRO A 30 -9.08 3.95 -6.61
C PRO A 30 -9.33 4.43 -5.17
N VAL A 31 -8.30 4.98 -4.52
CA VAL A 31 -8.35 5.52 -3.16
C VAL A 31 -8.03 7.02 -3.17
N SER A 32 -8.47 7.71 -2.13
CA SER A 32 -8.11 9.12 -1.93
C SER A 32 -6.60 9.25 -1.63
N PRO A 33 -5.97 10.35 -2.07
CA PRO A 33 -4.58 10.63 -1.73
C PRO A 33 -4.41 10.86 -0.24
N PHE A 34 -3.16 10.89 0.23
CA PHE A 34 -2.87 11.18 1.64
C PHE A 34 -3.44 12.54 2.09
N PRO A 35 -3.81 12.67 3.38
CA PRO A 35 -4.12 13.96 3.99
C PRO A 35 -2.96 14.94 3.82
N LYS A 36 -3.27 16.21 3.49
CA LYS A 36 -2.26 17.25 3.23
C LYS A 36 -1.40 17.58 4.46
N ASP A 37 -1.90 17.26 5.64
CA ASP A 37 -1.29 17.50 6.94
C ASP A 37 -0.56 16.26 7.51
N ALA A 38 -0.41 15.20 6.71
CA ALA A 38 0.39 14.04 7.09
C ALA A 38 1.84 14.47 7.37
N LYS A 39 2.23 14.45 8.65
CA LYS A 39 3.57 14.89 9.09
C LYS A 39 4.64 13.82 8.89
N GLU A 40 4.22 12.55 8.93
CA GLU A 40 5.08 11.38 8.84
C GLU A 40 4.41 10.35 7.95
N LEU A 41 5.21 9.60 7.20
CA LEU A 41 4.76 8.49 6.37
C LEU A 41 5.50 7.22 6.80
N TYR A 42 4.79 6.11 6.68
CA TYR A 42 5.26 4.77 6.98
C TYR A 42 5.46 4.01 5.67
N VAL A 43 6.47 3.14 5.64
CA VAL A 43 6.74 2.28 4.47
C VAL A 43 6.44 0.84 4.85
N ILE A 44 5.41 0.26 4.25
CA ILE A 44 5.08 -1.16 4.35
C ILE A 44 5.83 -1.88 3.22
N VAL A 45 6.74 -2.79 3.58
CA VAL A 45 7.51 -3.59 2.62
C VAL A 45 6.92 -5.00 2.56
N PRO A 46 6.20 -5.38 1.49
CA PRO A 46 5.66 -6.71 1.33
C PRO A 46 6.79 -7.76 1.33
N LYS A 47 6.52 -8.92 1.92
CA LYS A 47 7.41 -10.08 1.81
C LYS A 47 7.13 -10.77 0.48
N ALA A 48 7.70 -10.26 -0.62
CA ALA A 48 7.65 -10.93 -1.92
C ALA A 48 9.05 -11.39 -2.35
N ASN A 49 9.10 -12.44 -3.17
CA ASN A 49 10.34 -12.91 -3.78
C ASN A 49 10.73 -11.99 -4.96
N GLY A 50 11.23 -10.79 -4.70
CA GLY A 50 11.61 -9.82 -5.73
C GLY A 50 11.29 -8.35 -5.37
N SER A 51 11.54 -7.43 -6.30
CA SER A 51 11.37 -5.99 -6.05
C SER A 51 9.91 -5.54 -6.23
N SER A 52 9.17 -5.46 -5.13
CA SER A 52 7.71 -5.19 -5.11
C SER A 52 7.32 -3.90 -4.41
N GLY A 53 8.24 -2.92 -4.37
CA GLY A 53 8.04 -1.56 -3.87
C GLY A 53 7.73 -1.45 -2.36
N GLY A 54 8.00 -0.27 -1.81
CA GLY A 54 7.55 0.13 -0.48
C GLY A 54 6.23 0.86 -0.59
N ILE A 55 5.17 0.30 -0.01
CA ILE A 55 3.85 0.92 0.00
C ILE A 55 3.83 2.00 1.09
N LEU A 56 3.50 3.23 0.72
CA LEU A 56 3.35 4.31 1.68
C LEU A 56 2.02 4.21 2.43
N ALA A 57 2.05 4.58 3.71
CA ALA A 57 0.87 4.73 4.55
C ALA A 57 1.02 5.99 5.40
N SER A 58 -0.07 6.73 5.62
CA SER A 58 -0.06 7.91 6.49
C SER A 58 -0.08 7.55 7.98
N GLN A 59 -0.52 6.34 8.32
CA GLN A 59 -0.62 5.86 9.70
C GLN A 59 -0.65 4.34 9.75
N ILE A 60 -0.05 3.78 10.80
CA ILE A 60 -0.23 2.38 11.20
C ILE A 60 -1.10 2.38 12.45
N MET A 61 -2.29 1.80 12.38
CA MET A 61 -3.27 1.85 13.47
C MET A 61 -3.02 0.72 14.49
N ASP A 62 -3.04 -0.53 14.02
CA ASP A 62 -2.88 -1.72 14.87
C ASP A 62 -2.53 -2.96 14.03
N ALA A 63 -2.20 -4.08 14.69
CA ALA A 63 -2.08 -5.41 14.11
C ALA A 63 -2.90 -6.40 14.95
N ILE A 64 -4.07 -6.77 14.43
CA ILE A 64 -5.03 -7.66 15.11
C ILE A 64 -5.22 -8.97 14.33
N GLU A 65 -5.52 -10.05 15.05
CA GLU A 65 -6.02 -11.30 14.47
C GLU A 65 -7.55 -11.24 14.45
N LEU A 66 -8.15 -11.50 13.29
CA LEU A 66 -9.58 -11.31 13.09
C LEU A 66 -10.18 -12.45 12.25
N GLU A 67 -11.36 -12.91 12.66
CA GLU A 67 -12.25 -13.71 11.82
C GLU A 67 -13.38 -12.79 11.32
N THR A 68 -13.44 -12.55 10.01
CA THR A 68 -14.47 -11.68 9.43
C THR A 68 -14.91 -12.19 8.06
N VAL A 69 -16.14 -11.84 7.68
CA VAL A 69 -16.66 -12.08 6.33
C VAL A 69 -16.38 -10.86 5.48
N ILE A 70 -15.50 -11.01 4.48
CA ILE A 70 -15.20 -9.93 3.53
C ILE A 70 -16.30 -9.89 2.47
N LYS A 71 -17.00 -8.75 2.37
CA LYS A 71 -18.00 -8.48 1.35
C LYS A 71 -17.35 -7.88 0.10
N LYS A 72 -17.71 -8.41 -1.07
CA LYS A 72 -17.14 -7.98 -2.37
C LYS A 72 -17.97 -6.92 -3.09
N ASP A 73 -19.00 -6.41 -2.45
CA ASP A 73 -20.09 -5.66 -3.07
C ASP A 73 -19.57 -4.49 -3.93
N ASN A 74 -19.80 -4.55 -5.24
CA ASN A 74 -19.48 -3.54 -6.26
C ASN A 74 -18.00 -3.14 -6.42
N ILE A 75 -17.06 -3.87 -5.82
CA ILE A 75 -15.63 -3.62 -5.98
C ILE A 75 -15.09 -4.47 -7.13
N THR A 76 -14.65 -3.80 -8.21
CA THR A 76 -14.14 -4.47 -9.42
C THR A 76 -12.62 -4.40 -9.58
N HIS A 77 -11.93 -3.65 -8.71
CA HIS A 77 -10.49 -3.46 -8.82
C HIS A 77 -9.72 -4.66 -8.25
N LYS A 78 -8.81 -5.25 -9.04
CA LYS A 78 -8.09 -6.50 -8.69
C LYS A 78 -7.27 -6.41 -7.39
N GLY A 79 -6.73 -5.23 -7.09
CA GLY A 79 -5.97 -4.99 -5.87
C GLY A 79 -6.81 -4.90 -4.59
N ILE A 80 -8.13 -4.97 -4.68
CA ILE A 80 -9.04 -4.90 -3.53
C ILE A 80 -9.78 -6.23 -3.40
N MET A 81 -9.74 -6.81 -2.19
CA MET A 81 -10.41 -8.07 -1.87
C MET A 81 -11.88 -7.85 -1.50
N GLY A 82 -12.19 -6.72 -0.87
CA GLY A 82 -13.53 -6.33 -0.46
C GLY A 82 -13.50 -5.38 0.73
N THR A 83 -14.61 -5.33 1.46
CA THR A 83 -14.74 -4.55 2.70
C THR A 83 -15.36 -5.38 3.83
N SER A 84 -15.12 -4.97 5.07
CA SER A 84 -15.86 -5.47 6.23
C SER A 84 -15.95 -4.38 7.30
N PHE A 85 -16.91 -4.50 8.21
CA PHE A 85 -16.96 -3.65 9.40
C PHE A 85 -16.08 -4.24 10.49
N ILE A 86 -15.15 -3.43 11.00
CA ILE A 86 -14.28 -3.75 12.14
C ILE A 86 -14.45 -2.61 13.15
N GLU A 87 -14.91 -2.91 14.36
CA GLU A 87 -15.18 -1.88 15.40
C GLU A 87 -16.01 -0.70 14.87
N GLU A 88 -17.11 -1.00 14.18
CA GLU A 88 -18.02 -0.01 13.57
C GLU A 88 -17.41 0.84 12.44
N LYS A 89 -16.16 0.57 12.03
CA LYS A 89 -15.50 1.23 10.90
C LYS A 89 -15.55 0.33 9.67
N LEU A 90 -15.91 0.90 8.53
CA LEU A 90 -15.79 0.22 7.25
C LEU A 90 -14.30 0.15 6.86
N VAL A 91 -13.75 -1.06 6.83
CA VAL A 91 -12.36 -1.34 6.48
C VAL A 91 -12.29 -1.99 5.11
N MET A 92 -11.42 -1.47 4.24
CA MET A 92 -11.12 -2.07 2.95
C MET A 92 -9.98 -3.08 3.09
N PHE A 93 -10.21 -4.30 2.61
CA PHE A 93 -9.23 -5.38 2.60
C PHE A 93 -8.53 -5.39 1.25
N LEU A 94 -7.21 -5.24 1.26
CA LEU A 94 -6.38 -5.31 0.06
C LEU A 94 -6.09 -6.76 -0.32
N ASN A 95 -6.07 -7.04 -1.63
CA ASN A 95 -5.60 -8.32 -2.14
C ASN A 95 -4.08 -8.24 -2.30
N SER A 96 -3.32 -8.78 -1.34
CA SER A 96 -1.85 -8.67 -1.30
C SER A 96 -1.16 -9.21 -2.55
N SER A 97 -1.60 -10.36 -3.06
CA SER A 97 -1.02 -10.98 -4.26
C SER A 97 -1.24 -10.14 -5.52
N GLU A 98 -2.44 -9.60 -5.70
CA GLU A 98 -2.73 -8.70 -6.83
C GLU A 98 -2.08 -7.33 -6.66
N LEU A 99 -1.97 -6.83 -5.42
CA LEU A 99 -1.29 -5.57 -5.13
C LEU A 99 0.20 -5.64 -5.48
N ILE A 100 0.88 -6.73 -5.12
CA ILE A 100 2.28 -6.97 -5.49
C ILE A 100 2.44 -6.96 -7.02
N ARG A 101 1.53 -7.63 -7.76
CA ARG A 101 1.55 -7.62 -9.23
C ARG A 101 1.38 -6.22 -9.82
N LEU A 102 0.43 -5.45 -9.29
CA LEU A 102 0.21 -4.06 -9.72
C LEU A 102 1.45 -3.19 -9.48
N ILE A 103 2.15 -3.39 -8.37
CA ILE A 103 3.39 -2.65 -8.06
C ILE A 103 4.52 -3.04 -9.02
N ASP A 104 4.69 -4.33 -9.28
CA ASP A 104 5.72 -4.84 -10.20
C ASP A 104 5.49 -4.31 -11.63
N ASP A 105 4.24 -4.10 -12.03
CA ASP A 105 3.87 -3.59 -13.35
C ASP A 105 3.86 -2.06 -13.43
N TYR A 106 3.58 -1.33 -12.32
CA TYR A 106 3.69 0.13 -12.25
C TYR A 106 5.09 0.64 -12.63
N GLY A 107 6.08 -0.25 -12.48
CA GLY A 107 7.50 -0.04 -12.72
C GLY A 107 7.97 -0.13 -14.17
N LYS A 108 7.28 -0.90 -15.00
CA LYS A 108 7.66 -1.27 -16.38
C LYS A 108 7.10 -0.28 -17.40
#